data_AF-A0A924LH55-F1
#
_entry.id   AF-A0A924LH55-F1
#
_cell.length_a   1.000
_cell.length_b   1.000
_cell.length_c   1.000
_cell.angle_alpha   90.00
_cell.angle_beta   90.00
_cell.angle_gamma   90.00
#
_symmetry.space_group_name_H-M   'P 1'
#
loop_
_entity.id
_entity.type
_entity.pdbx_description
1 polymer ?
#
loop_
_entity_poly.entity_id
_entity_poly.type
_entity_poly.pdbx_seq_one_letter_code
_entity_poly.pdbx_strand_id
1 'polypeptide(L)'
;MTKIGYVGFSWTYMFFGPFVPIIRGEVAVGFFHFILSSITFLFFHLIEIFLYNGQYMRRQLTDGWQLDRSDRNFPYAAGKLGIMN
;
A
#
# COMPACT_ATOMS: atom_id res chain seq x y z
N MET A 1 5.40 19.23 1.99
CA MET A 1 4.88 18.19 2.91
C MET A 1 5.49 16.87 2.49
N THR A 2 5.93 16.02 3.40
CA THR A 2 6.49 14.70 3.11
C THR A 2 5.61 13.63 3.76
N LYS A 3 5.44 12.49 3.08
CA LYS A 3 4.73 11.31 3.61
C LYS A 3 5.68 10.13 3.65
N ILE A 4 5.45 9.22 4.58
CA ILE A 4 6.19 7.96 4.66
C ILE A 4 5.74 7.05 3.51
N GLY A 5 6.69 6.58 2.70
CA GLY A 5 6.45 5.60 1.65
C GLY A 5 6.60 4.16 2.16
N TYR A 6 5.90 3.21 1.52
CA TYR A 6 5.90 1.81 1.93
C TYR A 6 6.11 0.88 0.74
N VAL A 7 7.01 -0.10 0.85
CA VAL A 7 7.23 -1.10 -0.19
C VAL A 7 7.38 -2.49 0.43
N GLY A 8 6.96 -3.52 -0.31
CA GLY A 8 7.00 -4.91 0.16
C GLY A 8 5.91 -5.24 1.19
N PHE A 9 6.20 -6.23 2.05
CA PHE A 9 5.28 -6.78 3.04
C PHE A 9 4.71 -5.71 3.99
N SER A 10 3.40 -5.76 4.24
CA SER A 10 2.68 -4.82 5.10
C SER A 10 2.38 -5.42 6.46
N TRP A 11 3.28 -5.18 7.43
CA TRP A 11 3.08 -5.55 8.82
C TRP A 11 1.78 -4.97 9.39
N THR A 12 1.48 -3.71 9.07
CA THR A 12 0.24 -3.07 9.52
C THR A 12 -1.00 -3.76 8.94
N TYR A 13 -0.97 -4.14 7.66
CA TYR A 13 -2.11 -4.82 7.05
C TYR A 13 -2.30 -6.22 7.65
N MET A 14 -1.22 -6.94 7.96
CA MET A 14 -1.31 -8.26 8.60
C MET A 14 -2.14 -8.25 9.89
N PHE A 15 -1.95 -7.24 10.75
CA PHE A 15 -2.62 -7.15 12.05
C PHE A 15 -3.98 -6.43 12.00
N PHE A 16 -4.16 -5.46 11.10
CA PHE A 16 -5.34 -4.58 11.11
C PHE A 16 -6.17 -4.63 9.82
N GLY A 17 -5.69 -5.32 8.77
CA GLY A 17 -6.41 -5.62 7.55
C GLY A 17 -7.14 -4.40 6.95
N PRO A 18 -8.46 -4.50 6.67
CA PRO A 18 -9.25 -3.44 6.06
C PRO A 18 -9.25 -2.08 6.79
N PHE A 19 -8.87 -2.03 8.06
CA PHE A 19 -8.77 -0.77 8.80
C PHE A 19 -7.56 0.08 8.36
N VAL A 20 -6.50 -0.54 7.81
CA VAL A 20 -5.30 0.19 7.40
C VAL A 20 -5.57 1.18 6.27
N PRO A 21 -6.23 0.81 5.14
CA PRO A 21 -6.61 1.77 4.11
C PRO A 21 -7.47 2.91 4.65
N ILE A 22 -8.41 2.63 5.56
CA ILE A 22 -9.30 3.65 6.16
C ILE A 22 -8.48 4.68 6.93
N ILE A 23 -7.56 4.23 7.79
CA ILE A 23 -6.68 5.12 8.58
C ILE A 23 -5.75 5.94 7.66
N ARG A 24 -5.36 5.40 6.50
CA ARG A 24 -4.53 6.09 5.51
C ARG A 24 -5.32 7.03 4.58
N GLY A 25 -6.64 7.17 4.79
CA GLY A 25 -7.51 8.05 4.01
C GLY A 25 -8.12 7.39 2.76
N GLU A 26 -7.89 6.11 2.53
CA GLU A 26 -8.48 5.34 1.42
C GLU A 26 -9.78 4.62 1.86
N VAL A 27 -10.79 5.39 2.27
CA VAL A 27 -12.03 4.84 2.85
C VAL A 27 -12.73 3.84 1.92
N ALA A 28 -12.84 4.17 0.63
CA ALA A 28 -13.44 3.28 -0.37
C ALA A 28 -12.66 1.96 -0.50
N VAL A 29 -11.33 2.01 -0.56
CA VAL A 29 -10.46 0.82 -0.64
C VAL A 29 -10.65 -0.04 0.61
N GLY A 30 -10.66 0.58 1.80
CA GLY A 30 -10.90 -0.13 3.06
C GLY A 30 -12.24 -0.87 3.07
N PHE A 31 -13.30 -0.22 2.59
CA PHE A 31 -14.62 -0.85 2.49
C PHE A 31 -14.62 -2.05 1.52
N PHE A 32 -13.98 -1.92 0.35
CA PHE A 32 -13.83 -3.05 -0.57
C PHE A 32 -13.03 -4.19 0.04
N HIS A 33 -11.92 -3.88 0.73
CA HIS A 33 -11.10 -4.90 1.39
C HIS A 33 -11.87 -5.61 2.50
N PHE A 34 -12.77 -4.91 3.21
CA PHE A 34 -13.62 -5.50 4.23
C PHE A 34 -14.59 -6.52 3.62
N ILE A 35 -15.29 -6.15 2.54
CA ILE A 35 -16.21 -7.06 1.84
C ILE A 35 -15.44 -8.27 1.28
N LEU A 36 -14.36 -8.03 0.53
CA LEU A 36 -13.57 -9.09 -0.09
C LEU A 36 -12.96 -10.05 0.93
N SER A 37 -12.42 -9.52 2.04
CA SER A 37 -11.90 -10.36 3.13
C SER A 37 -13.01 -11.20 3.78
N SER A 38 -14.22 -10.64 3.90
CA SER A 38 -15.36 -11.35 4.49
C SER A 38 -15.86 -12.48 3.59
N ILE A 39 -16.06 -12.24 2.29
CA ILE A 39 -16.58 -13.25 1.36
C ILE A 39 -15.55 -14.34 1.02
N THR A 40 -14.25 -14.03 1.13
CA THR A 40 -13.16 -14.99 0.85
C THR A 40 -12.64 -15.69 2.11
N PHE A 41 -13.31 -15.55 3.25
CA PHE A 41 -12.88 -16.12 4.53
C PHE A 41 -11.41 -15.81 4.87
N LEU A 42 -11.03 -14.53 4.79
CA LEU A 42 -9.67 -14.00 5.01
C LEU A 42 -8.60 -14.44 4.01
N PHE A 43 -8.92 -15.21 2.96
CA PHE A 43 -7.92 -15.53 1.94
C PHE A 43 -7.43 -14.28 1.20
N PHE A 44 -8.33 -13.35 0.88
CA PHE A 44 -7.97 -12.05 0.33
C PHE A 44 -7.04 -11.25 1.27
N HIS A 45 -7.25 -11.37 2.58
CA HIS A 45 -6.38 -10.73 3.58
C HIS A 45 -4.94 -11.24 3.45
N LEU A 46 -4.71 -12.54 3.30
CA LEU A 46 -3.37 -13.13 3.16
C LEU A 46 -2.62 -12.60 1.93
N ILE A 47 -3.32 -12.38 0.82
CA ILE A 47 -2.75 -11.83 -0.40
C ILE A 47 -2.40 -10.35 -0.22
N GLU A 48 -3.32 -9.57 0.35
CA GLU A 48 -3.16 -8.13 0.49
C GLU A 48 -2.04 -7.72 1.44
N ILE A 49 -1.63 -8.58 2.38
CA ILE A 49 -0.43 -8.34 3.19
C ILE A 49 0.81 -8.07 2.31
N PHE A 50 0.91 -8.73 1.16
CA PHE A 50 2.05 -8.55 0.24
C PHE A 50 1.82 -7.44 -0.79
N LEU A 51 0.57 -7.19 -1.18
CA LEU A 51 0.25 -6.28 -2.29
C LEU A 51 -0.09 -4.87 -1.84
N TYR A 52 -0.71 -4.71 -0.67
CA TYR A 52 -1.36 -3.47 -0.27
C TYR A 52 -0.41 -2.26 -0.28
N ASN A 53 0.80 -2.39 0.27
CA ASN A 53 1.77 -1.29 0.28
C ASN A 53 2.12 -0.80 -1.13
N GLY A 54 2.31 -1.72 -2.08
CA GLY A 54 2.62 -1.37 -3.46
C GLY A 54 1.43 -0.71 -4.18
N GLN A 55 0.22 -1.20 -3.94
CA GLN A 55 -1.00 -0.58 -4.46
C GLN A 55 -1.20 0.84 -3.92
N TYR A 56 -1.03 1.03 -2.60
CA TYR A 56 -1.10 2.33 -1.93
C TYR A 56 -0.10 3.32 -2.53
N MET A 57 1.16 2.91 -2.67
CA MET A 57 2.19 3.78 -3.26
C MET A 57 1.90 4.16 -4.71
N ARG A 58 1.43 3.20 -5.53
CA ARG A 58 1.02 3.51 -6.92
C ARG A 58 -0.09 4.54 -6.98
N ARG A 59 -1.08 4.48 -6.09
CA ARG A 59 -2.14 5.50 -6.01
C ARG A 59 -1.57 6.87 -5.63
N GLN A 60 -0.67 6.94 -4.62
CA GLN A 60 -0.01 8.20 -4.28
C GLN A 60 0.77 8.78 -5.48
N LEU A 61 1.48 7.94 -6.24
CA LEU A 61 2.20 8.38 -7.44
C LEU A 61 1.25 8.90 -8.53
N THR A 62 0.11 8.23 -8.74
CA THR A 62 -0.94 8.70 -9.66
C THR A 62 -1.57 10.01 -9.20
N ASP A 63 -1.69 10.24 -7.88
CA ASP A 63 -2.20 11.48 -7.28
C ASP A 63 -1.18 12.64 -7.37
N GLY A 64 -0.02 12.43 -8.00
CA GLY A 64 1.01 13.46 -8.24
C GLY A 64 2.12 13.50 -7.20
N TRP A 65 2.14 12.59 -6.23
CA TRP A 65 3.28 12.46 -5.31
C TRP A 65 4.50 11.91 -6.05
N GLN A 66 5.69 12.30 -5.60
CA GLN A 66 6.96 11.80 -6.13
C GLN A 66 7.79 11.17 -5.01
N LEU A 67 8.57 10.15 -5.36
CA LEU A 67 9.56 9.60 -4.44
C LEU A 67 10.65 10.65 -4.17
N ASP A 68 11.07 10.75 -2.92
CA ASP A 68 12.19 11.58 -2.53
C ASP A 68 13.49 11.00 -3.09
N ARG A 69 14.13 11.74 -4.01
CA ARG A 69 15.38 11.33 -4.65
C ARG A 69 16.58 11.42 -3.71
N SER A 70 16.47 12.15 -2.61
CA SER A 70 17.51 12.26 -1.59
C SER A 70 17.47 11.13 -0.56
N ASP A 71 16.39 10.34 -0.53
CA ASP A 71 16.28 9.17 0.34
C ASP A 71 17.28 8.10 -0.10
N ARG A 72 18.06 7.58 0.86
CA ARG A 72 19.00 6.47 0.64
C ARG A 72 18.32 5.23 0.04
N ASN A 73 17.05 5.01 0.35
CA ASN A 73 16.26 3.88 -0.12
C ASN A 73 15.57 4.13 -1.47
N PHE A 74 15.75 5.31 -2.07
CA PHE A 74 15.21 5.66 -3.38
C PHE A 74 15.40 4.55 -4.45
N PRO A 75 16.62 4.02 -4.71
CA PRO A 75 16.81 3.01 -5.75
C PRO A 75 16.03 1.72 -5.46
N TYR A 76 15.93 1.32 -4.20
CA TYR A 76 15.17 0.15 -3.79
C TYR A 76 13.66 0.37 -4.00
N ALA A 77 13.13 1.50 -3.55
CA ALA A 77 11.72 1.84 -3.68
C ALA A 77 11.32 2.02 -5.16
N ALA A 78 12.14 2.71 -5.94
CA ALA A 78 11.90 2.94 -7.37
C ALA A 78 11.91 1.64 -8.17
N GLY A 79 12.81 0.69 -7.85
CA GLY A 79 12.82 -0.65 -8.43
C GLY A 79 11.58 -1.47 -8.06
N LYS A 80 11.15 -1.44 -6.80
CA LYS A 80 9.94 -2.15 -6.34
C LYS A 80 8.64 -1.59 -6.91
N LEU A 81 8.61 -0.30 -7.23
CA LEU A 81 7.44 0.40 -7.75
C LEU A 81 7.42 0.52 -9.29
N GLY A 82 8.45 0.02 -9.97
CA GLY A 82 8.52 0.00 -11.43
C GLY A 82 8.71 1.37 -12.07
N ILE A 83 9.37 2.30 -11.36
CA ILE A 83 9.58 3.69 -11.80
C ILE A 83 10.91 3.84 -12.58
N MET A 84 11.85 2.93 -12.38
CA MET A 84 13.10 2.88 -13.15
C MET A 84 12.86 2.13 -14.48
N ASN A 85 12.34 2.84 -15.48
CA ASN A 85 12.42 2.45 -16.90
C ASN A 85 13.07 3.58 -17.68
#